data_AF-A0A956ED68-F1
#
_entry.id   AF-A0A956ED68-F1
#
_cell.length_a   1.000
_cell.length_b   1.000
_cell.length_c   1.000
_cell.angle_alpha   90.00
_cell.angle_beta   90.00
_cell.angle_gamma   90.00
#
_symmetry.space_group_name_H-M   'P 1'
#
loop_
_entity.id
_entity.type
_entity.pdbx_description
1 polymer ?
#
loop_
_entity_poly.entity_id
_entity_poly.type
_entity_poly.pdbx_seq_one_letter_code
_entity_poly.pdbx_strand_id
1 'polypeptide(L)'
;MDRLSPALAAALALVGGGCFVDPGVISTGGSQGSTSDASTTTGAATTSTSSTTGGESSSSGAASATTGGAIGDPVAFRIRTMVGVDPHYYGELMMGQCADLTDLFNLGIDGELSGGDVSYVMIFYPADPKAAETPLQLIRAQCNGALDTCSASPDDLGLMTVARNSQGALCSTVVVGTLNSAYSGDGAPNLPGAPCFISDEGDAAVPIADTLPAIALERLSLAATYVQQGEDVVGLVKGSLRGYLRESSAAAVDGEVAGVSFNLWGSIAGGGSCQLDPMSPIDDTDPNPDPRSDEAGVWVYFNFEADLVEWLE
;
A
#
# COMPACT_ATOMS: atom_id res chain seq x y z
N MET A 1 20.49 0.39 -28.21
CA MET A 1 19.65 -0.74 -28.71
C MET A 1 19.43 -1.61 -27.51
N ASP A 2 18.62 -1.07 -26.61
CA ASP A 2 18.55 -1.46 -25.23
C ASP A 2 17.43 -2.47 -25.08
N ARG A 3 17.73 -3.54 -24.35
CA ARG A 3 16.88 -4.71 -24.22
C ARG A 3 15.74 -4.33 -23.27
N LEU A 4 14.53 -4.23 -23.82
CA LEU A 4 13.29 -4.28 -23.06
C LEU A 4 13.31 -5.48 -22.10
N SER A 5 12.95 -5.25 -20.84
CA SER A 5 12.75 -6.32 -19.86
C SER A 5 11.69 -7.31 -20.37
N PRO A 6 11.93 -8.63 -20.31
CA PRO A 6 11.01 -9.64 -20.84
C PRO A 6 9.62 -9.65 -20.19
N ALA A 7 9.45 -8.98 -19.04
CA ALA A 7 8.15 -8.80 -18.39
C ALA A 7 7.19 -7.90 -19.19
N LEU A 8 7.71 -6.86 -19.86
CA LEU A 8 6.90 -5.86 -20.57
C LEU A 8 6.36 -6.36 -21.92
N ALA A 9 7.06 -7.33 -22.55
CA ALA A 9 6.67 -7.89 -23.84
C ALA A 9 5.44 -8.83 -23.76
N ALA A 10 5.14 -9.37 -22.58
CA ALA A 10 4.01 -10.29 -22.39
C ALA A 10 2.66 -9.56 -22.24
N ALA A 11 2.66 -8.32 -21.71
CA ALA A 11 1.43 -7.55 -21.46
C ALA A 11 0.73 -7.11 -22.76
N LEU A 12 1.48 -6.84 -23.83
CA LEU A 12 0.92 -6.41 -25.12
C LEU A 12 0.12 -7.50 -25.85
N ALA A 13 0.22 -8.77 -25.45
CA ALA A 13 -0.42 -9.88 -26.14
C ALA A 13 -1.83 -10.23 -25.59
N LEU A 14 -2.24 -9.68 -24.43
CA LEU A 14 -3.45 -10.12 -23.72
C LEU A 14 -4.67 -9.21 -23.86
N VAL A 15 -4.54 -8.00 -24.44
CA VAL A 15 -5.68 -7.08 -24.66
C VAL A 15 -6.53 -7.48 -25.88
N GLY A 16 -6.13 -8.53 -26.61
CA GLY A 16 -6.84 -9.05 -27.79
C GLY A 16 -7.80 -10.21 -27.50
N GLY A 17 -8.73 -10.07 -26.55
CA GLY A 17 -9.71 -11.13 -26.27
C GLY A 17 -10.86 -10.69 -25.35
N GLY A 18 -11.93 -10.17 -25.94
CA GLY A 18 -13.07 -9.63 -25.20
C GLY A 18 -13.98 -10.67 -24.53
N CYS A 19 -14.79 -10.16 -23.59
CA CYS A 19 -16.11 -10.67 -23.24
C CYS A 19 -16.95 -9.50 -22.68
N PHE A 20 -17.91 -9.03 -23.47
CA PHE A 20 -18.99 -8.13 -23.04
C PHE A 20 -19.94 -8.89 -22.08
N VAL A 21 -20.38 -8.24 -21.01
CA VAL A 21 -21.44 -8.73 -20.11
C VAL A 21 -22.68 -7.85 -20.30
N ASP A 22 -23.81 -8.49 -20.57
CA ASP A 22 -25.14 -7.88 -20.74
C ASP A 22 -25.82 -7.72 -19.35
N PRO A 23 -26.41 -6.56 -18.99
CA PRO A 23 -26.97 -6.34 -17.65
C PRO A 23 -28.46 -6.71 -17.58
N GLY A 24 -28.80 -7.64 -16.69
CA GLY A 24 -30.17 -8.11 -16.48
C GLY A 24 -30.67 -7.93 -15.05
N VAL A 25 -31.43 -6.85 -14.83
CA VAL A 25 -32.64 -6.73 -13.99
C VAL A 25 -32.52 -6.87 -12.45
N ILE A 26 -32.79 -5.72 -11.83
CA ILE A 26 -33.17 -5.50 -10.42
C ILE A 26 -34.51 -6.18 -10.10
N SER A 27 -34.58 -6.94 -9.00
CA SER A 27 -35.84 -7.26 -8.32
C SER A 27 -35.73 -6.97 -6.83
N THR A 28 -36.62 -6.11 -6.38
CA THR A 28 -36.85 -5.67 -5.01
C THR A 28 -37.47 -6.76 -4.15
N GLY A 29 -37.09 -6.80 -2.87
CA GLY A 29 -37.70 -7.67 -1.87
C GLY A 29 -37.27 -7.25 -0.46
N GLY A 30 -38.01 -6.32 0.13
CA GLY A 30 -37.90 -6.03 1.56
C GLY A 30 -38.70 -7.02 2.39
N SER A 31 -38.30 -7.25 3.64
CA SER A 31 -39.24 -7.35 4.77
C SER A 31 -38.50 -7.38 6.11
N GLN A 32 -38.95 -6.49 7.01
CA GLN A 32 -39.24 -6.67 8.43
C GLN A 32 -38.10 -7.00 9.42
N GLY A 33 -38.04 -6.13 10.44
CA GLY A 33 -37.25 -6.32 11.64
C GLY A 33 -37.92 -7.22 12.67
N SER A 34 -37.24 -7.41 13.81
CA SER A 34 -37.84 -7.33 15.14
C SER A 34 -36.72 -7.38 16.19
N THR A 35 -37.10 -6.93 17.37
CA THR A 35 -36.34 -6.55 18.54
C THR A 35 -35.96 -7.73 19.47
N SER A 36 -35.12 -7.39 20.46
CA SER A 36 -35.22 -7.81 21.88
C SER A 36 -34.18 -8.80 22.44
N ASP A 37 -33.47 -8.26 23.44
CA ASP A 37 -33.20 -8.79 24.78
C ASP A 37 -32.14 -9.88 25.06
N ALA A 38 -31.09 -9.41 25.73
CA ALA A 38 -30.47 -9.89 26.96
C ALA A 38 -30.63 -11.36 27.38
N SER A 39 -29.50 -12.02 27.63
CA SER A 39 -29.38 -12.91 28.80
C SER A 39 -27.95 -13.07 29.28
N THR A 40 -27.79 -12.89 30.60
CA THR A 40 -26.63 -13.10 31.44
C THR A 40 -26.32 -14.59 31.61
N THR A 41 -25.06 -14.99 31.66
CA THR A 41 -24.66 -16.14 32.50
C THR A 41 -23.21 -16.05 32.96
N THR A 42 -23.04 -16.44 34.22
CA THR A 42 -21.84 -16.36 35.06
C THR A 42 -21.21 -17.75 35.20
N GLY A 43 -19.88 -17.79 35.38
CA GLY A 43 -19.15 -18.90 36.03
C GLY A 43 -18.29 -19.71 35.05
N ALA A 44 -17.12 -20.24 35.41
CA ALA A 44 -16.33 -20.18 36.63
C ALA A 44 -14.87 -20.57 36.27
N ALA A 45 -13.93 -20.18 37.13
CA ALA A 45 -12.50 -20.47 37.03
C ALA A 45 -12.17 -21.98 37.20
N THR A 46 -11.04 -22.41 36.65
CA THR A 46 -10.27 -23.54 37.21
C THR A 46 -8.79 -23.34 36.98
N THR A 47 -8.06 -23.24 38.08
CA THR A 47 -6.60 -23.27 38.20
C THR A 47 -6.12 -24.72 38.22
N SER A 48 -4.97 -25.04 37.62
CA SER A 48 -4.06 -26.09 38.11
C SER A 48 -2.68 -26.00 37.45
N THR A 49 -1.70 -26.47 38.22
CA THR A 49 -0.30 -26.08 38.26
C THR A 49 0.63 -27.05 37.52
N SER A 50 1.87 -26.59 37.35
CA SER A 50 3.07 -27.19 36.78
C SER A 50 3.49 -28.58 37.29
N SER A 51 4.26 -29.30 36.45
CA SER A 51 5.35 -30.16 36.89
C SER A 51 6.41 -30.33 35.79
N THR A 52 7.66 -30.48 36.24
CA THR A 52 8.92 -30.33 35.52
C THR A 52 9.60 -31.70 35.30
N THR A 53 10.54 -31.74 34.34
CA THR A 53 11.83 -32.47 34.32
C THR A 53 12.01 -33.64 33.32
N GLY A 54 12.83 -33.39 32.27
CA GLY A 54 14.09 -34.11 32.01
C GLY A 54 14.14 -35.24 30.96
N GLY A 55 15.02 -35.11 29.95
CA GLY A 55 15.66 -36.29 29.30
C GLY A 55 15.98 -36.25 27.79
N GLU A 56 17.01 -35.50 27.39
CA GLU A 56 18.06 -35.76 26.37
C GLU A 56 17.79 -36.30 24.94
N SER A 57 18.15 -35.43 23.97
CA SER A 57 19.05 -35.58 22.80
C SER A 57 18.80 -36.63 21.69
N SER A 58 18.51 -36.14 20.49
CA SER A 58 19.31 -36.38 19.27
C SER A 58 18.99 -35.38 18.15
N SER A 59 20.04 -34.84 17.56
CA SER A 59 20.11 -33.73 16.61
C SER A 59 19.84 -34.12 15.16
N SER A 60 19.16 -33.25 14.41
CA SER A 60 19.43 -33.00 12.98
C SER A 60 18.91 -31.61 12.61
N GLY A 61 19.79 -30.79 12.04
CA GLY A 61 19.71 -29.33 12.08
C GLY A 61 18.60 -28.68 11.25
N ALA A 62 18.06 -27.61 11.82
CA ALA A 62 17.59 -26.43 11.12
C ALA A 62 18.30 -25.24 11.79
N ALA A 63 19.00 -24.43 11.00
CA ALA A 63 19.69 -23.25 11.50
C ALA A 63 18.63 -22.25 12.00
N SER A 64 18.46 -22.18 13.31
CA SER A 64 17.66 -21.16 13.97
C SER A 64 18.51 -19.90 14.05
N ALA A 65 18.17 -18.88 13.26
CA ALA A 65 18.63 -17.51 13.50
C ALA A 65 18.29 -17.17 14.95
N THR A 66 19.33 -16.93 15.75
CA THR A 66 19.21 -16.57 17.16
C THR A 66 19.60 -15.11 17.26
N THR A 67 18.62 -14.22 17.16
CA THR A 67 18.83 -12.79 17.40
C THR A 67 18.54 -12.53 18.88
N GLY A 68 19.61 -12.34 19.65
CA GLY A 68 19.54 -11.87 21.03
C GLY A 68 20.14 -10.47 21.11
N GLY A 69 19.29 -9.44 21.07
CA GLY A 69 19.65 -8.04 21.25
C GLY A 69 18.64 -7.34 22.17
N ALA A 70 19.14 -6.70 23.23
CA ALA A 70 18.35 -5.98 24.24
C ALA A 70 18.12 -4.51 23.85
N ILE A 71 16.89 -4.01 24.10
CA ILE A 71 16.21 -2.90 23.39
C ILE A 71 16.11 -3.27 21.92
N GLY A 72 14.99 -3.92 21.57
CA GLY A 72 14.90 -4.84 20.42
C GLY A 72 15.54 -4.31 19.14
N ASP A 73 16.23 -5.22 18.46
CA ASP A 73 16.84 -4.97 17.15
C ASP A 73 15.79 -4.44 16.17
N PRO A 74 16.19 -3.58 15.21
CA PRO A 74 15.26 -3.05 14.23
C PRO A 74 14.59 -4.18 13.45
N VAL A 75 13.29 -4.02 13.21
CA VAL A 75 12.49 -4.96 12.42
C VAL A 75 12.10 -4.27 11.12
N ALA A 76 12.49 -4.85 9.99
CA ALA A 76 12.33 -4.24 8.68
C ALA A 76 11.36 -5.02 7.80
N PHE A 77 10.46 -4.32 7.12
CA PHE A 77 9.50 -4.89 6.19
C PHE A 77 9.65 -4.27 4.81
N ARG A 78 9.95 -5.09 3.80
CA ARG A 78 10.02 -4.65 2.40
C ARG A 78 8.64 -4.72 1.76
N ILE A 79 8.20 -3.62 1.16
CA ILE A 79 6.98 -3.61 0.35
C ILE A 79 7.17 -4.54 -0.86
N ARG A 80 6.33 -5.57 -0.97
CA ARG A 80 6.37 -6.57 -2.04
C ARG A 80 5.41 -6.22 -3.18
N THR A 81 4.24 -5.71 -2.84
CA THR A 81 3.20 -5.33 -3.83
C THR A 81 2.70 -3.94 -3.50
N MET A 82 2.41 -3.16 -4.54
CA MET A 82 1.82 -1.84 -4.37
C MET A 82 0.86 -1.57 -5.53
N VAL A 83 -0.40 -1.28 -5.19
CA VAL A 83 -1.47 -1.09 -6.15
C VAL A 83 -2.07 0.29 -5.92
N GLY A 84 -1.98 1.17 -6.92
CA GLY A 84 -2.68 2.44 -6.97
C GLY A 84 -4.18 2.22 -7.06
N VAL A 85 -4.90 2.88 -6.17
CA VAL A 85 -6.36 2.76 -6.02
C VAL A 85 -7.07 4.01 -6.53
N ASP A 86 -6.53 5.17 -6.19
CA ASP A 86 -7.12 6.47 -6.46
C ASP A 86 -5.98 7.49 -6.47
N PRO A 87 -5.89 8.43 -7.42
CA PRO A 87 -6.76 8.58 -8.59
C PRO A 87 -6.62 7.42 -9.59
N HIS A 88 -7.60 7.30 -10.49
CA HIS A 88 -7.40 6.49 -11.69
C HIS A 88 -6.68 7.30 -12.78
N TYR A 89 -5.96 6.59 -13.64
CA TYR A 89 -5.17 7.15 -14.73
C TYR A 89 -5.78 6.79 -16.08
N TYR A 90 -6.11 7.80 -16.87
CA TYR A 90 -6.75 7.69 -18.17
C TYR A 90 -5.82 8.14 -19.29
N GLY A 91 -5.97 7.52 -20.45
CA GLY A 91 -5.23 7.90 -21.64
C GLY A 91 -5.97 7.54 -22.93
N GLU A 92 -5.55 8.17 -24.03
CA GLU A 92 -6.08 7.86 -25.35
C GLU A 92 -5.34 6.66 -25.95
N LEU A 93 -6.09 5.61 -26.28
CA LEU A 93 -5.59 4.49 -27.06
C LEU A 93 -5.60 4.81 -28.56
N MET A 94 -4.98 3.93 -29.34
CA MET A 94 -5.02 3.98 -30.80
C MET A 94 -6.47 4.21 -31.29
N MET A 95 -6.67 5.22 -32.14
CA MET A 95 -7.97 5.71 -32.63
C MET A 95 -8.68 6.76 -31.75
N GLY A 96 -8.02 7.32 -30.72
CA GLY A 96 -8.55 8.43 -29.90
C GLY A 96 -9.66 8.01 -28.94
N GLN A 97 -9.72 6.72 -28.60
CA GLN A 97 -10.64 6.20 -27.59
C GLN A 97 -10.03 6.38 -26.21
N CYS A 98 -10.76 7.00 -25.30
CA CYS A 98 -10.34 7.07 -23.91
C CYS A 98 -10.43 5.70 -23.25
N ALA A 99 -9.42 5.35 -22.48
CA ALA A 99 -9.39 4.15 -21.68
C ALA A 99 -8.84 4.45 -20.29
N ASP A 100 -9.32 3.68 -19.32
CA ASP A 100 -8.70 3.58 -18.00
C ASP A 100 -7.45 2.70 -18.11
N LEU A 101 -6.32 3.26 -17.71
CA LEU A 101 -4.98 2.66 -17.76
C LEU A 101 -4.46 2.32 -16.37
N THR A 102 -5.25 2.46 -15.31
CA THR A 102 -4.82 2.27 -13.91
C THR A 102 -4.21 0.89 -13.69
N ASP A 103 -4.81 -0.16 -14.26
CA ASP A 103 -4.27 -1.52 -14.21
C ASP A 103 -2.89 -1.65 -14.89
N LEU A 104 -2.67 -0.91 -15.98
CA LEU A 104 -1.39 -0.89 -16.69
C LEU A 104 -0.31 -0.15 -15.87
N PHE A 105 -0.69 0.94 -15.19
CA PHE A 105 0.19 1.62 -14.24
C PHE A 105 0.57 0.69 -13.08
N ASN A 106 -0.40 0.01 -12.48
CA ASN A 106 -0.20 -0.94 -11.39
C ASN A 106 0.73 -2.10 -11.80
N LEU A 107 0.57 -2.62 -13.02
CA LEU A 107 1.47 -3.63 -13.56
C LEU A 107 2.92 -3.13 -13.70
N GLY A 108 3.10 -1.86 -14.06
CA GLY A 108 4.41 -1.21 -14.09
C GLY A 108 5.05 -1.15 -12.70
N ILE A 109 4.31 -0.69 -11.70
CA ILE A 109 4.76 -0.59 -10.30
C ILE A 109 5.18 -1.97 -9.76
N ASP A 110 4.33 -2.99 -9.94
CA ASP A 110 4.63 -4.35 -9.49
C ASP A 110 5.86 -4.94 -10.22
N GLY A 111 6.07 -4.58 -11.49
CA GLY A 111 7.26 -4.94 -12.25
C GLY A 111 8.55 -4.40 -11.63
N GLU A 112 8.56 -3.13 -11.23
CA GLU A 112 9.72 -2.47 -10.60
C GLU A 112 10.00 -3.01 -9.18
N LEU A 113 8.94 -3.25 -8.40
CA LEU A 113 9.04 -3.83 -7.06
C LEU A 113 9.58 -5.28 -7.11
N SER A 114 9.07 -6.09 -8.02
CA SER A 114 9.49 -7.49 -8.18
C SER A 114 10.89 -7.61 -8.79
N GLY A 115 11.29 -6.69 -9.67
CA GLY A 115 12.65 -6.56 -10.19
C GLY A 115 13.67 -6.16 -9.11
N GLY A 116 13.22 -5.46 -8.06
CA GLY A 116 14.06 -4.93 -6.99
C GLY A 116 14.71 -3.59 -7.33
N ASP A 117 14.41 -3.02 -8.50
CA ASP A 117 14.88 -1.71 -8.96
C ASP A 117 14.36 -0.59 -8.02
N VAL A 118 13.10 -0.73 -7.60
CA VAL A 118 12.50 0.05 -6.50
C VAL A 118 12.24 -0.88 -5.32
N SER A 119 12.77 -0.56 -4.15
CA SER A 119 12.46 -1.26 -2.90
C SER A 119 12.23 -0.27 -1.78
N TYR A 120 11.05 -0.32 -1.18
CA TYR A 120 10.73 0.44 0.02
C TYR A 120 10.77 -0.45 1.23
N VAL A 121 11.42 0.03 2.28
CA VAL A 121 11.52 -0.67 3.55
C VAL A 121 10.99 0.21 4.66
N MET A 122 10.10 -0.38 5.46
CA MET A 122 9.63 0.19 6.71
C MET A 122 10.43 -0.43 7.86
N ILE A 123 11.12 0.39 8.64
CA ILE A 123 12.00 -0.04 9.73
C ILE A 123 11.41 0.43 11.05
N PHE A 124 11.12 -0.51 11.95
CA PHE A 124 10.58 -0.25 13.28
C PHE A 124 11.68 -0.46 14.33
N TYR A 125 11.75 0.43 15.34
CA TYR A 125 12.80 0.39 16.37
C TYR A 125 12.25 0.16 17.79
N PRO A 126 12.04 -1.09 18.25
CA PRO A 126 11.69 -2.30 17.48
C PRO A 126 10.19 -2.34 17.15
N ALA A 127 9.74 -3.27 16.29
CA ALA A 127 8.32 -3.52 16.10
C ALA A 127 7.69 -4.13 17.37
N ASP A 128 6.82 -3.36 18.05
CA ASP A 128 6.03 -3.84 19.18
C ASP A 128 4.57 -3.39 19.02
N PRO A 129 3.68 -4.25 18.50
CA PRO A 129 2.26 -3.91 18.34
C PRO A 129 1.57 -3.55 19.66
N LYS A 130 2.08 -4.02 20.82
CA LYS A 130 1.50 -3.76 22.14
C LYS A 130 1.92 -2.39 22.68
N ALA A 131 3.04 -1.83 22.22
CA ALA A 131 3.44 -0.47 22.54
C ALA A 131 2.44 0.52 21.94
N ALA A 132 2.15 1.63 22.63
CA ALA A 132 1.25 2.65 22.09
C ALA A 132 1.84 3.33 20.85
N GLU A 133 3.16 3.50 20.84
CA GLU A 133 3.92 4.16 19.79
C GLU A 133 5.21 3.40 19.52
N THR A 134 5.63 3.40 18.25
CA THR A 134 6.88 2.79 17.79
C THR A 134 7.56 3.75 16.80
N PRO A 135 8.86 4.07 16.96
CA PRO A 135 9.59 4.80 15.93
C PRO A 135 9.61 4.02 14.61
N LEU A 136 9.29 4.71 13.51
CA LEU A 136 9.19 4.15 12.17
C LEU A 136 10.02 4.99 11.21
N GLN A 137 10.80 4.33 10.36
CA GLN A 137 11.43 4.93 9.19
C GLN A 137 10.88 4.29 7.93
N LEU A 138 10.47 5.10 6.95
CA LEU A 138 10.26 4.66 5.57
C LEU A 138 11.47 5.11 4.74
N ILE A 139 12.13 4.19 4.05
CA ILE A 139 13.30 4.50 3.23
C ILE A 139 13.29 3.70 1.93
N ARG A 140 13.87 4.27 0.87
CA ARG A 140 14.32 3.50 -0.29
C ARG A 140 15.55 2.69 0.09
N ALA A 141 15.44 1.38 -0.08
CA ALA A 141 16.50 0.44 0.22
C ALA A 141 17.08 -0.17 -1.07
N GLN A 142 18.28 -0.70 -0.96
CA GLN A 142 18.84 -1.65 -1.91
C GLN A 142 18.62 -3.05 -1.34
N CYS A 143 17.81 -3.86 -2.04
CA CYS A 143 17.46 -5.19 -1.57
C CYS A 143 18.03 -6.26 -2.51
N ASN A 144 18.69 -7.27 -1.93
CA ASN A 144 19.08 -8.46 -2.66
C ASN A 144 17.95 -9.49 -2.58
N GLY A 145 17.11 -9.55 -3.62
CA GLY A 145 15.98 -10.47 -3.67
C GLY A 145 16.34 -11.97 -3.63
N ALA A 146 17.62 -12.35 -3.74
CA ALA A 146 18.04 -13.75 -3.56
C ALA A 146 18.34 -14.10 -2.10
N LEU A 147 18.54 -13.11 -1.23
CA LEU A 147 18.96 -13.28 0.16
C LEU A 147 17.97 -12.69 1.18
N ASP A 148 16.91 -12.02 0.72
CA ASP A 148 15.95 -11.28 1.57
C ASP A 148 16.64 -10.28 2.52
N THR A 149 17.78 -9.75 2.09
CA THR A 149 18.57 -8.74 2.81
C THR A 149 18.40 -7.38 2.15
N CYS A 150 18.21 -6.34 2.94
CA CYS A 150 18.12 -4.96 2.48
C CYS A 150 19.07 -4.05 3.28
N SER A 151 19.58 -3.01 2.63
CA SER A 151 20.36 -1.93 3.26
C SER A 151 19.89 -0.57 2.79
N ALA A 152 20.22 0.49 3.54
CA ALA A 152 19.88 1.86 3.14
C ALA A 152 20.48 2.21 1.79
N SER A 153 19.70 2.92 0.95
CA SER A 153 20.27 3.58 -0.21
C SER A 153 21.09 4.80 0.26
N PRO A 154 22.33 5.00 -0.21
CA PRO A 154 23.22 6.04 0.31
C PRO A 154 22.72 7.48 0.09
N ASP A 155 21.81 7.67 -0.86
CA ASP A 155 21.25 8.98 -1.21
C ASP A 155 19.86 9.24 -0.61
N ASP A 156 19.29 8.28 0.12
CA ASP A 156 17.98 8.43 0.74
C ASP A 156 18.09 8.51 2.27
N LEU A 157 17.61 9.60 2.85
CA LEU A 157 17.55 9.80 4.30
C LEU A 157 16.27 9.19 4.91
N GLY A 158 15.29 8.87 4.07
CA GLY A 158 13.99 8.35 4.48
C GLY A 158 13.12 9.37 5.21
N LEU A 159 11.85 8.99 5.39
CA LEU A 159 10.91 9.67 6.27
C LEU A 159 10.99 9.02 7.66
N MET A 160 11.49 9.78 8.63
CA MET A 160 11.40 9.42 10.06
C MET A 160 10.06 9.88 10.62
N THR A 161 9.31 8.96 11.22
CA THR A 161 7.98 9.21 11.80
C THR A 161 7.73 8.31 13.02
N VAL A 162 6.52 8.38 13.57
CA VAL A 162 6.05 7.55 14.69
C VAL A 162 4.84 6.76 14.24
N ALA A 163 4.88 5.44 14.41
CA ALA A 163 3.74 4.55 14.25
C ALA A 163 2.94 4.50 15.55
N ARG A 164 1.64 4.81 15.48
CA ARG A 164 0.67 4.68 16.57
C ARG A 164 -0.04 3.34 16.43
N ASN A 165 0.16 2.45 17.40
CA ASN A 165 -0.38 1.09 17.32
C ASN A 165 -1.75 1.00 17.96
N SER A 166 -2.61 0.16 17.39
CA SER A 166 -3.95 -0.12 17.89
C SER A 166 -4.18 -1.62 17.99
N GLN A 167 -4.74 -2.04 19.12
CA GLN A 167 -5.07 -3.43 19.42
C GLN A 167 -6.57 -3.75 19.28
N GLY A 168 -7.43 -2.75 19.05
CA GLY A 168 -8.88 -2.97 19.04
C GLY A 168 -9.71 -2.11 18.07
N ALA A 169 -9.07 -1.21 17.32
CA ALA A 169 -9.74 -0.34 16.36
C ALA A 169 -9.02 -0.37 15.01
N LEU A 170 -9.70 0.11 13.96
CA LEU A 170 -9.07 0.39 12.68
C LEU A 170 -7.99 1.46 12.85
N CYS A 171 -6.87 1.31 12.14
CA CYS A 171 -5.78 2.28 12.22
C CYS A 171 -5.91 3.42 11.22
N SER A 172 -6.60 3.21 10.11
CA SER A 172 -6.85 4.27 9.14
C SER A 172 -8.27 4.27 8.61
N THR A 173 -8.65 5.42 8.10
CA THR A 173 -9.83 5.63 7.26
C THR A 173 -9.41 6.42 6.03
N VAL A 174 -10.21 6.35 4.98
CA VAL A 174 -10.06 7.23 3.82
C VAL A 174 -10.37 8.67 4.23
N VAL A 175 -9.74 9.66 3.58
CA VAL A 175 -10.07 11.08 3.82
C VAL A 175 -11.49 11.32 3.30
N VAL A 176 -12.34 11.89 4.16
CA VAL A 176 -13.76 12.03 3.86
C VAL A 176 -13.96 12.90 2.62
N GLY A 177 -14.67 12.35 1.63
CA GLY A 177 -15.03 13.07 0.40
C GLY A 177 -13.95 13.08 -0.68
N THR A 178 -12.85 12.36 -0.49
CA THR A 178 -11.74 12.31 -1.46
C THR A 178 -11.77 11.08 -2.36
N LEU A 179 -12.30 9.96 -1.86
CA LEU A 179 -12.45 8.76 -2.68
C LEU A 179 -13.57 8.95 -3.70
N ASN A 180 -13.23 8.82 -4.98
CA ASN A 180 -14.25 8.86 -6.01
C ASN A 180 -15.19 7.65 -5.89
N SER A 181 -16.50 7.91 -5.89
CA SER A 181 -17.52 6.86 -5.79
C SER A 181 -17.50 5.86 -6.95
N ALA A 182 -16.93 6.27 -8.10
CA ALA A 182 -16.73 5.41 -9.26
C ALA A 182 -15.83 4.21 -8.97
N TYR A 183 -14.95 4.30 -7.96
CA TYR A 183 -13.95 3.28 -7.62
C TYR A 183 -14.30 2.51 -6.34
N SER A 184 -15.57 2.56 -5.92
CA SER A 184 -16.04 1.82 -4.74
C SER A 184 -16.18 0.31 -5.02
N GLY A 185 -15.71 -0.52 -4.08
CA GLY A 185 -15.79 -1.99 -4.19
C GLY A 185 -14.44 -2.69 -3.97
N ASP A 186 -14.16 -3.72 -4.78
CA ASP A 186 -12.95 -4.55 -4.68
C ASP A 186 -11.63 -3.79 -4.95
N GLY A 187 -11.72 -2.55 -5.46
CA GLY A 187 -10.58 -1.64 -5.66
C GLY A 187 -10.37 -0.60 -4.56
N ALA A 188 -11.19 -0.58 -3.50
CA ALA A 188 -11.12 0.48 -2.50
C ALA A 188 -9.82 0.47 -1.67
N PRO A 189 -9.44 1.61 -1.04
CA PRO A 189 -8.27 1.66 -0.17
C PRO A 189 -8.43 0.68 1.00
N ASN A 190 -7.35 -0.01 1.33
CA ASN A 190 -7.29 -0.91 2.47
C ASN A 190 -7.58 -0.15 3.76
N LEU A 191 -8.36 -0.79 4.63
CA LEU A 191 -8.65 -0.32 5.99
C LEU A 191 -8.02 -1.30 6.99
N PRO A 192 -6.78 -1.05 7.45
CA PRO A 192 -6.08 -1.93 8.38
C PRO A 192 -6.86 -2.11 9.68
N GLY A 193 -7.11 -3.36 10.04
CA GLY A 193 -7.74 -3.76 11.29
C GLY A 193 -6.71 -4.18 12.34
N ALA A 194 -7.08 -4.10 13.61
CA ALA A 194 -6.21 -4.48 14.71
C ALA A 194 -5.76 -5.96 14.67
N PRO A 195 -4.53 -6.29 15.13
CA PRO A 195 -3.49 -5.34 15.56
C PRO A 195 -2.91 -4.60 14.35
N CYS A 196 -2.80 -3.28 14.43
CA CYS A 196 -2.34 -2.45 13.31
C CYS A 196 -1.56 -1.23 13.81
N PHE A 197 -0.99 -0.49 12.86
CA PHE A 197 -0.46 0.85 13.10
C PHE A 197 -0.96 1.87 12.08
N ILE A 198 -0.84 3.15 12.43
CA ILE A 198 -0.86 4.29 11.52
C ILE A 198 0.31 5.22 11.85
N SER A 199 1.04 5.68 10.85
CA SER A 199 2.11 6.65 11.03
C SER A 199 1.57 8.07 11.17
N ASP A 200 2.26 8.89 11.96
CA ASP A 200 2.10 10.34 11.88
C ASP A 200 2.39 10.82 10.45
N GLU A 201 1.66 11.86 10.04
CA GLU A 201 1.76 12.44 8.70
C GLU A 201 3.07 13.21 8.53
N GLY A 202 3.68 13.09 7.35
CA GLY A 202 4.88 13.85 6.98
C GLY A 202 5.00 14.02 5.47
N ASP A 203 5.96 14.81 5.02
CA ASP A 203 6.17 15.03 3.59
C ASP A 203 7.34 14.17 3.10
N ALA A 204 7.16 13.48 1.97
CA ALA A 204 8.20 12.63 1.41
C ALA A 204 8.10 12.50 -0.11
N ALA A 205 9.24 12.22 -0.73
CA ALA A 205 9.30 11.84 -2.14
C ALA A 205 9.20 10.32 -2.28
N VAL A 206 8.28 9.84 -3.11
CA VAL A 206 8.01 8.42 -3.35
C VAL A 206 8.35 8.09 -4.81
N PRO A 207 9.54 7.51 -5.11
CA PRO A 207 9.82 6.90 -6.42
C PRO A 207 8.87 5.73 -6.75
N ILE A 208 7.87 5.96 -7.60
CA ILE A 208 6.91 4.91 -7.98
C ILE A 208 7.53 3.90 -8.96
N ALA A 209 8.47 4.33 -9.79
CA ALA A 209 9.22 3.50 -10.72
C ALA A 209 10.62 4.09 -10.88
N ASP A 210 11.63 3.26 -11.20
CA ASP A 210 13.02 3.73 -11.21
C ASP A 210 13.34 4.62 -12.44
N THR A 211 12.49 4.50 -13.46
CA THR A 211 12.54 5.32 -14.68
C THR A 211 11.77 6.64 -14.55
N LEU A 212 11.02 6.84 -13.45
CA LEU A 212 10.22 8.02 -13.21
C LEU A 212 10.82 8.87 -12.09
N PRO A 213 10.70 10.22 -12.17
CA PRO A 213 10.96 11.07 -11.02
C PRO A 213 10.10 10.65 -9.82
N ALA A 214 10.67 10.77 -8.62
CA ALA A 214 9.90 10.56 -7.39
C ALA A 214 8.78 11.60 -7.27
N ILE A 215 7.59 11.15 -6.89
CA ILE A 215 6.46 12.04 -6.65
C ILE A 215 6.55 12.62 -5.24
N ALA A 216 6.41 13.94 -5.12
CA ALA A 216 6.37 14.59 -3.81
C ALA A 216 4.95 14.49 -3.24
N LEU A 217 4.80 13.73 -2.15
CA LEU A 217 3.55 13.59 -1.42
C LEU A 217 3.60 14.41 -0.13
N GLU A 218 2.58 15.23 0.07
CA GLU A 218 2.35 15.97 1.31
C GLU A 218 1.46 15.15 2.24
N ARG A 219 1.70 15.27 3.55
CA ARG A 219 0.90 14.56 4.57
C ARG A 219 0.82 13.05 4.32
N LEU A 220 1.91 12.46 3.81
CA LEU A 220 2.11 11.03 3.65
C LEU A 220 1.86 10.33 4.99
N SER A 221 1.00 9.32 4.98
CA SER A 221 0.76 8.43 6.11
C SER A 221 0.68 6.98 5.64
N LEU A 222 1.21 6.09 6.47
CA LEU A 222 1.26 4.65 6.26
C LEU A 222 0.41 3.99 7.33
N ALA A 223 -0.37 2.98 6.97
CA ALA A 223 -1.06 2.16 7.94
C ALA A 223 -1.10 0.71 7.47
N ALA A 224 -0.95 -0.27 8.37
CA ALA A 224 -1.06 -1.69 8.00
C ALA A 224 -1.44 -2.55 9.21
N THR A 225 -1.97 -3.74 8.92
CA THR A 225 -2.25 -4.77 9.92
C THR A 225 -1.00 -5.62 10.13
N TYR A 226 -0.62 -5.80 11.39
CA TYR A 226 0.47 -6.69 11.78
C TYR A 226 0.06 -8.15 11.59
N VAL A 227 0.90 -8.93 10.93
CA VAL A 227 0.84 -10.39 10.94
C VAL A 227 1.77 -10.87 12.05
N GLN A 228 1.23 -11.59 13.03
CA GLN A 228 1.99 -12.08 14.18
C GLN A 228 2.07 -13.61 14.18
N GLN A 229 3.24 -14.13 14.55
CA GLN A 229 3.44 -15.54 14.88
C GLN A 229 3.94 -15.64 16.33
N GLY A 230 3.01 -15.85 17.26
CA GLY A 230 3.32 -15.71 18.68
C GLY A 230 3.45 -14.24 19.06
N GLU A 231 4.60 -13.85 19.61
CA GLU A 231 4.87 -12.44 19.96
C GLU A 231 5.58 -11.68 18.83
N ASP A 232 6.14 -12.39 17.86
CA ASP A 232 6.93 -11.81 16.77
C ASP A 232 6.03 -11.31 15.62
N VAL A 233 6.38 -10.15 15.06
CA VAL A 233 5.76 -9.62 13.83
C VAL A 233 6.51 -10.18 12.62
N VAL A 234 5.79 -10.89 11.75
CA VAL A 234 6.37 -11.60 10.60
C VAL A 234 5.98 -11.00 9.25
N GLY A 235 5.08 -10.01 9.23
CA GLY A 235 4.69 -9.31 8.01
C GLY A 235 3.66 -8.23 8.25
N LEU A 236 3.35 -7.48 7.20
CA LEU A 236 2.33 -6.44 7.17
C LEU A 236 1.37 -6.69 6.01
N VAL A 237 0.07 -6.71 6.32
CA VAL A 237 -0.99 -6.96 5.34
C VAL A 237 -2.04 -5.86 5.38
N LYS A 238 -2.84 -5.78 4.31
CA LYS A 238 -3.84 -4.72 4.14
C LYS A 238 -3.24 -3.33 4.36
N GLY A 239 -2.01 -3.13 3.87
CA GLY A 239 -1.32 -1.86 3.97
C GLY A 239 -2.00 -0.80 3.12
N SER A 240 -1.99 0.43 3.61
CA SER A 240 -2.43 1.63 2.91
C SER A 240 -1.37 2.71 3.06
N LEU A 241 -0.92 3.26 1.94
CA LEU A 241 -0.13 4.48 1.84
C LEU A 241 -1.05 5.54 1.27
N ARG A 242 -1.14 6.69 1.92
CA ARG A 242 -1.92 7.84 1.42
C ARG A 242 -1.11 9.11 1.51
N GLY A 243 -1.31 10.02 0.56
CA GLY A 243 -0.71 11.36 0.60
C GLY A 243 -1.37 12.28 -0.41
N TYR A 244 -1.16 13.58 -0.26
CA TYR A 244 -1.68 14.58 -1.20
C TYR A 244 -0.62 14.93 -2.24
N LEU A 245 -0.97 14.78 -3.52
CA LEU A 245 -0.14 15.12 -4.66
C LEU A 245 -0.65 16.42 -5.29
N ARG A 246 0.18 17.45 -5.26
CA ARG A 246 -0.12 18.74 -5.91
C ARG A 246 -0.08 18.64 -7.42
N GLU A 247 -0.90 19.46 -8.08
CA GLU A 247 -0.90 19.62 -9.54
C GLU A 247 0.51 19.92 -10.07
N SER A 248 1.23 20.89 -9.50
CA SER A 248 2.56 21.24 -10.03
C SER A 248 3.58 20.10 -9.90
N SER A 249 3.50 19.33 -8.82
CA SER A 249 4.33 18.14 -8.60
C SER A 249 3.99 17.05 -9.61
N ALA A 250 2.70 16.78 -9.84
CA ALA A 250 2.25 15.79 -10.81
C ALA A 250 2.58 16.21 -12.26
N ALA A 251 2.36 17.47 -12.61
CA ALA A 251 2.58 17.99 -13.95
C ALA A 251 4.06 17.99 -14.36
N ALA A 252 4.99 17.96 -13.39
CA ALA A 252 6.41 17.84 -13.62
C ALA A 252 6.88 16.39 -13.90
N VAL A 253 6.01 15.39 -13.78
CA VAL A 253 6.33 13.99 -13.98
C VAL A 253 5.86 13.55 -15.37
N ASP A 254 6.83 13.41 -16.27
CA ASP A 254 6.66 12.78 -17.57
C ASP A 254 7.32 11.41 -17.57
N GLY A 255 6.72 10.46 -18.28
CA GLY A 255 7.16 9.07 -18.28
C GLY A 255 6.73 8.29 -19.51
N GLU A 256 7.08 7.01 -19.53
CA GLU A 256 6.62 6.06 -20.54
C GLU A 256 6.22 4.75 -19.84
N VAL A 257 5.00 4.27 -20.08
CA VAL A 257 4.54 2.95 -19.63
C VAL A 257 4.17 2.13 -20.86
N ALA A 258 4.81 0.97 -21.02
CA ALA A 258 4.56 0.06 -22.15
C ALA A 258 4.66 0.71 -23.55
N GLY A 259 5.57 1.67 -23.74
CA GLY A 259 5.73 2.38 -25.02
C GLY A 259 4.83 3.60 -25.20
N VAL A 260 3.99 3.92 -24.21
CA VAL A 260 3.08 5.07 -24.23
C VAL A 260 3.62 6.16 -23.31
N SER A 261 4.00 7.29 -23.90
CA SER A 261 4.38 8.47 -23.12
C SER A 261 3.17 9.03 -22.38
N PHE A 262 3.35 9.45 -21.15
CA PHE A 262 2.32 10.08 -20.34
C PHE A 262 2.89 11.24 -19.52
N ASN A 263 2.01 12.18 -19.17
CA ASN A 263 2.23 13.15 -18.11
C ASN A 263 1.33 12.75 -16.94
N LEU A 264 1.86 12.68 -15.71
CA LEU A 264 1.11 12.17 -14.58
C LEU A 264 -0.16 12.99 -14.33
N TRP A 265 -0.05 14.32 -14.25
CA TRP A 265 -1.23 15.18 -14.09
C TRP A 265 -2.22 15.02 -15.24
N GLY A 266 -1.73 15.07 -16.48
CA GLY A 266 -2.55 14.91 -17.68
C GLY A 266 -3.23 13.54 -17.81
N SER A 267 -2.84 12.55 -17.01
CA SER A 267 -3.49 11.23 -16.96
C SER A 267 -4.53 11.10 -15.84
N ILE A 268 -4.49 11.94 -14.80
CA ILE A 268 -5.42 11.88 -13.68
C ILE A 268 -6.82 12.36 -14.11
N ALA A 269 -7.90 11.73 -13.61
CA ALA A 269 -9.26 12.21 -13.88
C ALA A 269 -9.45 13.64 -13.32
N GLY A 270 -9.87 14.58 -14.16
CA GLY A 270 -9.95 16.01 -13.81
C GLY A 270 -8.64 16.80 -14.04
N GLY A 271 -7.49 16.13 -14.19
CA GLY A 271 -6.19 16.73 -14.50
C GLY A 271 -5.94 17.07 -15.98
N GLY A 272 -6.98 17.05 -16.81
CA GLY A 272 -6.90 17.26 -18.26
C GLY A 272 -6.83 15.98 -19.09
N SER A 273 -7.00 14.82 -18.46
CA SER A 273 -7.12 13.53 -19.13
C SER A 273 -8.38 13.42 -20.00
N CYS A 274 -8.37 12.42 -20.89
CA CYS A 274 -9.56 12.05 -21.64
C CYS A 274 -10.67 11.54 -20.70
N GLN A 275 -11.91 11.54 -21.17
CA GLN A 275 -13.07 11.09 -20.38
C GLN A 275 -13.74 9.89 -21.06
N LEU A 276 -14.00 8.82 -20.28
CA LEU A 276 -14.71 7.63 -20.79
C LEU A 276 -16.13 7.98 -21.26
N ASP A 277 -16.83 8.80 -20.49
CA ASP A 277 -18.14 9.36 -20.84
C ASP A 277 -18.12 10.89 -20.65
N PRO A 278 -18.04 11.68 -21.73
CA PRO A 278 -18.08 13.14 -21.65
C PRO A 278 -19.37 13.71 -21.03
N MET A 279 -20.46 12.93 -20.96
CA MET A 279 -21.72 13.36 -20.33
C MET A 279 -21.73 13.15 -18.82
N SER A 280 -20.82 12.30 -18.31
CA SER A 280 -20.67 11.95 -16.90
C SER A 280 -19.19 11.98 -16.53
N PRO A 281 -18.53 13.16 -16.59
CA PRO A 281 -17.09 13.22 -16.39
C PRO A 281 -16.72 12.77 -14.98
N ILE A 282 -15.57 12.11 -14.90
CA ILE A 282 -14.95 11.70 -13.65
C ILE A 282 -13.91 12.76 -13.29
N ASP A 283 -13.94 13.17 -12.03
CA ASP A 283 -13.06 14.19 -11.46
C ASP A 283 -12.53 13.68 -10.11
N ASP A 284 -11.23 13.43 -10.06
CA ASP A 284 -10.52 12.99 -8.86
C ASP A 284 -9.80 14.18 -8.19
N THR A 285 -10.02 15.41 -8.66
CA THR A 285 -9.40 16.58 -8.06
C THR A 285 -9.96 16.88 -6.68
N ASP A 286 -9.05 17.08 -5.73
CA ASP A 286 -9.35 17.29 -4.33
C ASP A 286 -8.98 18.70 -3.89
N PRO A 287 -9.69 19.25 -2.88
CA PRO A 287 -9.26 20.46 -2.20
C PRO A 287 -7.90 20.27 -1.52
N ASN A 288 -7.04 21.29 -1.64
CA ASN A 288 -5.75 21.29 -0.97
C ASN A 288 -5.92 21.18 0.56
N PRO A 289 -5.18 20.28 1.23
CA PRO A 289 -5.22 20.18 2.68
C PRO A 289 -4.68 21.42 3.40
N ASP A 290 -3.81 22.24 2.77
CA ASP A 290 -3.48 23.58 3.28
C ASP A 290 -4.55 24.59 2.83
N PRO A 291 -5.39 25.11 3.75
CA PRO A 291 -6.45 26.04 3.40
C PRO A 291 -5.95 27.40 2.87
N ARG A 292 -4.64 27.64 2.88
CA ARG A 292 -4.00 28.84 2.34
C ARG A 292 -3.55 28.69 0.90
N SER A 293 -3.55 27.47 0.36
CA SER A 293 -3.20 27.19 -1.03
C SER A 293 -4.47 27.04 -1.86
N ASP A 294 -4.47 27.66 -3.05
CA ASP A 294 -5.48 27.48 -4.10
C ASP A 294 -5.02 26.47 -5.17
N GLU A 295 -3.86 25.84 -4.97
CA GLU A 295 -3.31 24.86 -5.88
C GLU A 295 -4.10 23.55 -5.80
N ALA A 296 -4.64 23.12 -6.93
CA ALA A 296 -5.31 21.83 -7.06
C ALA A 296 -4.36 20.66 -6.83
N GLY A 297 -4.93 19.48 -6.64
CA GLY A 297 -4.20 18.25 -6.46
C GLY A 297 -5.16 17.11 -6.24
N VAL A 298 -4.63 15.98 -5.81
CA VAL A 298 -5.38 14.75 -5.58
C VAL A 298 -4.87 14.05 -4.34
N TRP A 299 -5.75 13.40 -3.59
CA TRP A 299 -5.33 12.39 -2.64
C TRP A 299 -5.00 11.12 -3.38
N VAL A 300 -3.77 10.65 -3.20
CA VAL A 300 -3.30 9.41 -3.76
C VAL A 300 -3.37 8.32 -2.70
N TYR A 301 -3.90 7.16 -3.08
CA TYR A 301 -4.01 5.97 -2.25
C TYR A 301 -3.35 4.79 -2.94
N PHE A 302 -2.45 4.12 -2.22
CA PHE A 302 -1.87 2.85 -2.61
C PHE A 302 -2.19 1.79 -1.57
N ASN A 303 -2.62 0.62 -2.04
CA ASN A 303 -2.69 -0.59 -1.24
C ASN A 303 -1.35 -1.32 -1.30
N PHE A 304 -0.86 -1.84 -0.18
CA PHE A 304 0.40 -2.59 -0.16
C PHE A 304 0.37 -3.83 0.74
N GLU A 305 1.31 -4.72 0.49
CA GLU A 305 1.71 -5.81 1.40
C GLU A 305 3.23 -5.76 1.57
N ALA A 306 3.72 -6.13 2.75
CA ALA A 306 5.14 -6.12 3.04
C ALA A 306 5.58 -7.34 3.84
N ASP A 307 6.73 -7.88 3.48
CA ASP A 307 7.32 -9.07 4.07
C ASP A 307 8.54 -8.70 4.93
N LEU A 308 8.78 -9.46 5.99
CA LEU A 308 9.95 -9.30 6.85
C LEU A 308 11.24 -9.53 6.05
N VAL A 309 12.24 -8.67 6.25
CA VAL A 309 13.57 -8.76 5.63
C VAL A 309 14.67 -8.58 6.67
N GLU A 310 15.84 -9.12 6.38
CA GLU A 310 17.05 -8.83 7.16
C GLU A 310 17.56 -7.43 6.81
N TRP A 311 17.72 -6.58 7.84
CA TRP A 311 18.22 -5.22 7.67
C TRP A 311 19.71 -5.13 7.99
N LEU A 312 20.49 -4.63 7.04
CA LEU A 312 21.92 -4.37 7.17
C LEU A 312 22.12 -2.87 7.39
N GLU A 313 22.59 -2.48 8.57
CA GLU A 313 22.96 -1.10 8.91
C GLU A 313 24.20 -0.60 8.14
#